data_AF-A0A850XNP7-F1
#
_entry.id   AF-A0A850XNP7-F1
#
_cell.length_a   1.000
_cell.length_b   1.000
_cell.length_c   1.000
_cell.angle_alpha   90.00
_cell.angle_beta   90.00
_cell.angle_gamma   90.00
#
_symmetry.space_group_name_H-M   'P 1'
#
loop_
_entity.id
_entity.type
_entity.pdbx_description
1 polymer ?
#
loop_
_entity_poly.entity_id
_entity_poly.type
_entity_poly.pdbx_seq_one_letter_code
_entity_poly.pdbx_strand_id
1 'polypeptide(L)'
;VKELVLDNCRSDDGKIVGLSSDFENLEFLSMINVNLLSVSNLPKLNKLRKLELSDNRISGGLEVLAERTPNLTHLNLSGNKIKDINTLEPL
;
A
#
# COMPACT_ATOMS: atom_id res chain seq x y z
N VAL A 1 1.88 -5.82 16.39
CA VAL A 1 1.79 -4.36 16.11
C VAL A 1 0.46 -4.09 15.44
N LYS A 2 -0.25 -3.02 15.81
CA LYS A 2 -1.54 -2.62 15.19
C LYS A 2 -1.39 -1.47 14.21
N GLU A 3 -0.42 -0.59 14.44
CA GLU A 3 -0.18 0.59 13.62
C GLU A 3 1.30 0.65 13.26
N LEU A 4 1.60 0.92 12.00
CA LEU A 4 2.96 1.03 11.51
C LEU A 4 3.06 2.22 10.56
N VAL A 5 3.96 3.16 10.90
CA VAL A 5 4.22 4.36 10.11
C VAL A 5 5.66 4.31 9.61
N LEU A 6 5.81 4.26 8.28
CA LEU A 6 7.07 4.15 7.56
C LEU A 6 7.28 5.36 6.64
N ASP A 7 6.63 6.48 6.94
CA ASP A 7 6.68 7.67 6.10
C ASP A 7 8.12 8.15 5.92
N ASN A 8 8.48 8.52 4.70
CA ASN A 8 9.83 8.93 4.31
C ASN A 8 10.92 7.84 4.42
N CYS A 9 10.57 6.59 4.76
CA CYS A 9 11.47 5.44 4.64
C CYS A 9 11.56 5.00 3.18
N ARG A 10 12.39 5.71 2.39
CA ARG A 10 12.51 5.49 0.95
C ARG A 10 12.95 4.07 0.61
N SER A 11 12.23 3.47 -0.32
CA SER A 11 12.61 2.25 -1.00
C SER A 11 13.59 2.55 -2.14
N ASP A 12 14.67 1.79 -2.19
CA ASP A 12 15.70 1.90 -3.23
C ASP A 12 15.21 1.38 -4.59
N ASP A 13 14.43 0.30 -4.59
CA ASP A 13 13.94 -0.37 -5.80
C ASP A 13 12.45 -0.11 -6.08
N GLY A 14 11.81 0.73 -5.26
CA GLY A 14 10.40 1.08 -5.39
C GLY A 14 9.44 -0.03 -4.97
N LYS A 15 9.90 -1.02 -4.21
CA LYS A 15 9.07 -2.08 -3.62
C LYS A 15 9.02 -1.98 -2.10
N ILE A 16 8.05 -2.67 -1.52
CA ILE A 16 7.92 -2.80 -0.07
C ILE A 16 9.02 -3.75 0.44
N VAL A 17 9.77 -3.36 1.47
CA VAL A 17 10.81 -4.19 2.08
C VAL A 17 10.54 -4.31 3.57
N GLY A 18 10.75 -5.50 4.14
CA GLY A 18 10.63 -5.74 5.58
C GLY A 18 9.21 -5.98 6.11
N LEU A 19 8.18 -5.91 5.26
CA LEU A 19 6.83 -6.36 5.62
C LEU A 19 6.67 -7.85 5.29
N SER A 20 6.23 -8.63 6.27
CA SER A 20 5.97 -10.08 6.18
C SER A 20 4.55 -10.41 6.68
N SER A 21 4.20 -11.70 6.68
CA SER A 21 2.96 -12.20 7.30
C SER A 21 2.91 -12.02 8.83
N ASP A 22 4.02 -11.70 9.48
CA ASP A 22 4.08 -11.52 10.95
C ASP A 22 3.29 -10.28 11.41
N PHE A 23 2.94 -9.40 10.48
CA PHE A 23 2.11 -8.21 10.70
C PHE A 23 0.60 -8.51 10.56
N GLU A 24 0.17 -9.75 10.78
CA GLU A 24 -1.25 -10.19 10.67
C GLU A 24 -2.26 -9.37 11.51
N ASN A 25 -1.78 -8.69 12.56
CA ASN A 25 -2.59 -7.85 13.45
C ASN A 25 -2.58 -6.36 13.09
N LEU A 26 -1.97 -5.99 11.97
CA LEU A 26 -1.89 -4.60 11.52
C LEU A 26 -3.26 -4.09 11.05
N GLU A 27 -3.67 -2.96 11.59
CA GLU A 27 -4.93 -2.27 11.31
C GLU A 27 -4.70 -0.95 10.54
N PHE A 28 -3.53 -0.31 10.74
CA PHE A 28 -3.11 0.90 10.03
C PHE A 28 -1.67 0.77 9.52
N LEU A 29 -1.47 1.11 8.24
CA LEU A 29 -0.16 1.18 7.59
C LEU A 29 -0.03 2.51 6.85
N SER A 30 1.02 3.26 7.16
CA SER A 30 1.39 4.47 6.42
C SER A 30 2.74 4.30 5.76
N MET A 31 2.79 4.56 4.46
CA MET A 31 3.99 4.53 3.63
C MET A 31 3.96 5.76 2.71
N ILE A 32 3.91 6.95 3.30
CA ILE A 32 3.89 8.22 2.56
C ILE A 32 5.32 8.57 2.11
N ASN A 33 5.47 9.01 0.85
CA ASN A 33 6.76 9.49 0.32
C ASN A 33 7.92 8.48 0.46
N VAL A 34 7.64 7.20 0.17
CA VAL A 34 8.63 6.11 0.24
C VAL A 34 9.14 5.69 -1.14
N ASN A 35 8.80 6.41 -2.20
CA ASN A 35 9.23 6.14 -3.58
C ASN A 35 8.72 4.79 -4.16
N LEU A 36 7.57 4.30 -3.69
CA LEU A 36 6.97 3.07 -4.23
C LEU A 36 6.54 3.24 -5.69
N LEU A 37 6.86 2.24 -6.50
CA LEU A 37 6.41 2.11 -7.90
C LEU A 37 5.23 1.13 -8.01
N SER A 38 5.08 0.20 -7.06
CA SER A 38 4.05 -0.82 -7.04
C SER A 38 3.78 -1.30 -5.61
N VAL A 39 2.61 -1.89 -5.39
CA VAL A 39 2.20 -2.58 -4.16
C VAL A 39 2.08 -4.10 -4.34
N SER A 40 2.57 -4.63 -5.47
CA SER A 40 2.47 -6.04 -5.86
C SER A 40 3.00 -7.05 -4.82
N ASN A 41 3.96 -6.65 -4.00
CA ASN A 41 4.55 -7.49 -2.97
C ASN A 41 4.03 -7.20 -1.55
N LEU A 42 2.89 -6.51 -1.42
CA LEU A 42 2.23 -6.35 -0.14
C LEU A 42 1.85 -7.73 0.43
N PRO A 43 2.26 -8.08 1.66
CA PRO A 43 1.83 -9.33 2.29
C PRO A 43 0.33 -9.30 2.53
N LYS A 44 -0.26 -10.47 2.81
CA LYS A 44 -1.68 -10.55 3.17
C LYS A 44 -1.87 -9.94 4.56
N LEU A 45 -2.59 -8.84 4.65
CA LEU A 45 -2.86 -8.09 5.88
C LEU A 45 -4.37 -8.07 6.14
N ASN A 46 -4.89 -9.20 6.60
CA ASN A 46 -6.34 -9.42 6.74
C ASN A 46 -7.03 -8.42 7.66
N LYS A 47 -6.34 -7.85 8.65
CA LYS A 47 -6.93 -6.90 9.60
C LYS A 47 -6.73 -5.43 9.22
N LEU A 48 -6.04 -5.16 8.10
CA LEU A 48 -5.73 -3.80 7.69
C LEU A 48 -7.01 -3.06 7.29
N ARG A 49 -7.25 -1.92 7.93
CA ARG A 49 -8.43 -1.08 7.68
C ARG A 49 -8.10 0.22 6.99
N LYS A 50 -6.88 0.75 7.20
CA LYS A 50 -6.42 2.01 6.62
C LYS A 50 -5.01 1.87 6.04
N LEU A 51 -4.85 2.32 4.79
CA LEU A 51 -3.60 2.29 4.04
C LEU A 51 -3.35 3.67 3.40
N GLU A 52 -2.26 4.32 3.81
CA GLU A 52 -1.80 5.61 3.25
C GLU A 52 -0.62 5.36 2.32
N LEU A 53 -0.80 5.65 1.02
CA LEU A 53 0.22 5.50 -0.04
C LEU A 53 0.50 6.83 -0.75
N SER A 54 0.19 7.95 -0.09
CA SER A 54 0.33 9.28 -0.68
C SER A 54 1.78 9.60 -1.06
N ASP A 55 1.95 10.46 -2.06
CA ASP A 55 3.25 10.96 -2.53
C ASP A 55 4.24 9.85 -2.94
N ASN A 56 3.73 8.79 -3.55
CA ASN A 56 4.53 7.75 -4.18
C ASN A 56 4.55 7.90 -5.70
N ARG A 57 4.97 6.85 -6.42
CA ARG A 57 5.08 6.83 -7.89
C ARG A 57 4.29 5.67 -8.50
N ILE A 58 3.29 5.16 -7.77
CA ILE A 58 2.46 4.04 -8.20
C ILE A 58 1.67 4.45 -9.45
N SER A 59 1.69 3.61 -10.47
CA SER A 59 0.96 3.84 -11.72
C SER A 59 0.00 2.71 -12.09
N GLY A 60 -0.05 1.63 -11.30
CA GLY A 60 -0.91 0.47 -11.53
C GLY A 60 -0.57 -0.70 -10.61
N GLY A 61 -1.10 -1.88 -10.93
CA GLY A 61 -0.92 -3.08 -10.11
C GLY A 61 -1.64 -2.95 -8.77
N LEU A 62 -2.90 -2.49 -8.80
CA LEU A 62 -3.73 -2.25 -7.61
C LEU A 62 -4.66 -3.43 -7.30
N GLU A 63 -4.85 -4.35 -8.25
CA GLU A 63 -5.65 -5.58 -8.11
C GLU A 63 -5.23 -6.46 -6.93
N VAL A 64 -3.95 -6.41 -6.56
CA VAL A 64 -3.39 -7.06 -5.37
C VAL A 64 -4.01 -6.55 -4.07
N LEU A 65 -4.46 -5.29 -4.00
CA LEU A 65 -5.02 -4.72 -2.77
C LEU A 65 -6.35 -5.39 -2.39
N ALA A 66 -7.19 -5.73 -3.36
CA ALA A 66 -8.45 -6.45 -3.11
C ALA A 66 -8.20 -7.84 -2.49
N GLU A 67 -7.17 -8.55 -2.95
CA GLU A 67 -6.83 -9.89 -2.44
C GLU A 67 -6.09 -9.84 -1.09
N ARG A 68 -5.13 -8.92 -0.95
CA ARG A 68 -4.20 -8.86 0.19
C ARG A 68 -4.78 -8.12 1.39
N THR A 69 -5.69 -7.17 1.16
CA THR A 69 -6.28 -6.32 2.21
C THR A 69 -7.81 -6.36 2.15
N PRO A 70 -8.44 -7.53 2.37
CA PRO A 70 -9.88 -7.72 2.15
C PRO A 70 -10.79 -6.90 3.07
N ASN A 71 -10.26 -6.34 4.16
CA ASN A 71 -11.01 -5.51 5.12
C ASN A 71 -10.63 -4.02 5.04
N LEU A 72 -9.94 -3.61 3.97
CA LEU A 72 -9.55 -2.22 3.77
C LEU A 72 -10.79 -1.36 3.57
N THR A 73 -10.86 -0.26 4.31
CA THR A 73 -11.99 0.69 4.25
C THR A 73 -11.54 2.10 3.89
N HIS A 74 -10.24 2.38 4.00
CA HIS A 74 -9.65 3.67 3.72
C HIS A 74 -8.35 3.45 2.94
N LEU A 75 -8.30 4.00 1.73
CA LEU A 75 -7.15 3.96 0.85
C LEU A 75 -6.86 5.38 0.35
N ASN A 76 -5.63 5.85 0.53
CA ASN A 76 -5.19 7.13 -0.02
C ASN A 76 -4.09 6.90 -1.05
N LEU A 77 -4.39 7.29 -2.30
CA LEU A 77 -3.48 7.21 -3.45
C LEU A 77 -3.08 8.58 -3.98
N SER A 78 -3.34 9.67 -3.24
CA SER A 78 -3.00 11.03 -3.68
C SER A 78 -1.51 11.18 -4.01
N GLY A 79 -1.17 12.05 -4.96
CA GLY A 79 0.24 12.27 -5.33
C GLY A 79 0.93 11.11 -6.04
N ASN A 80 0.20 10.10 -6.53
CA ASN A 80 0.74 9.01 -7.35
C ASN A 80 0.65 9.30 -8.87
N LYS A 81 1.14 8.37 -9.71
CA LYS A 81 1.19 8.48 -11.17
C LYS A 81 0.06 7.73 -11.87
N ILE A 82 -1.13 7.71 -11.28
CA ILE A 82 -2.32 7.06 -11.84
C ILE A 82 -2.88 7.98 -12.93
N LYS A 83 -2.79 7.55 -14.19
CA LYS A 83 -3.20 8.35 -15.36
C LYS A 83 -4.54 7.93 -15.95
N ASP A 84 -4.90 6.66 -15.79
CA ASP A 84 -6.12 6.08 -16.34
C ASP A 84 -7.03 5.63 -15.19
N ILE A 85 -8.30 6.01 -15.27
CA ILE A 85 -9.34 5.61 -14.32
C ILE A 85 -9.53 4.10 -14.27
N ASN A 86 -9.29 3.39 -15.38
CA ASN A 86 -9.38 1.91 -15.43
C ASN A 86 -8.40 1.23 -14.46
N THR A 87 -7.32 1.91 -14.10
CA THR A 87 -6.36 1.43 -13.08
C THR A 87 -7.01 1.21 -11.72
N LEU A 88 -8.12 1.90 -11.44
CA LEU A 88 -8.85 1.84 -10.17
C LEU A 88 -9.99 0.82 -10.18
N GLU A 89 -10.36 0.25 -11.33
CA GLU A 89 -11.44 -0.74 -11.45
C GLU A 89 -11.31 -1.94 -10.48
N PRO A 90 -10.10 -2.44 -10.16
CA PRO A 90 -9.95 -3.57 -9.24
C PRO A 90 -10.19 -3.27 -7.74
N LEU A 91 -10.46 -2.02 -7.36
CA LEU A 91 -10.52 -1.57 -5.96
C LEU A 91 -11.92 -1.70 -5.32
#